data_AF-A0A9E0TSD2-F1
#
_entry.id   AF-A0A9E0TSD2-F1
#
_cell.length_a   1.000
_cell.length_b   1.000
_cell.length_c   1.000
_cell.angle_alpha   90.00
_cell.angle_beta   90.00
_cell.angle_gamma   90.00
#
_symmetry.space_group_name_H-M   'P 1'
#
loop_
_entity.id
_entity.type
_entity.pdbx_description
1 polymer ?
#
loop_
_entity_poly.entity_id
_entity_poly.type
_entity_poly.pdbx_seq_one_letter_code
_entity_poly.pdbx_strand_id
1 'polypeptide(L)' 'MALTLDQIVEEARQWPDDVVVELVDRLMLAKHGVSDSALSPAWRSTVARRVNEIRSGQAQGIPGEVVSARIRQIVGR' A
#
# COMPACT_ATOMS: atom_id res chain seq x y z
N MET A 1 -11.17 -23.62 18.07
CA MET A 1 -11.90 -22.37 18.35
C MET A 1 -11.32 -21.29 17.45
N ALA A 2 -12.16 -20.50 16.78
CA ALA A 2 -11.68 -19.35 16.01
C ALA A 2 -11.54 -18.15 16.96
N LEU A 3 -10.47 -17.37 16.81
CA LEU A 3 -10.33 -16.08 17.48
C LEU A 3 -11.41 -15.13 16.96
N THR A 4 -12.03 -14.35 17.84
CA THR A 4 -12.95 -13.28 17.44
C THR A 4 -12.17 -12.06 16.95
N LEU A 5 -12.82 -11.20 16.16
CA LEU A 5 -12.21 -9.94 15.72
C LEU A 5 -11.77 -9.08 16.91
N ASP A 6 -12.61 -9.00 17.95
CA ASP A 6 -12.32 -8.21 19.15
C ASP A 6 -11.08 -8.74 19.89
N GLN A 7 -10.91 -10.06 19.95
CA GLN A 7 -9.72 -10.67 20.55
C GLN A 7 -8.45 -10.33 19.76
N ILE A 8 -8.52 -10.30 18.43
CA ILE A 8 -7.37 -9.93 17.57
C ILE A 8 -7.01 -8.46 17.77
N VAL A 9 -8.00 -7.56 17.84
CA VAL A 9 -7.79 -6.13 18.04
C VAL A 9 -7.19 -5.85 19.42
N GLU A 10 -7.71 -6.49 20.46
CA GLU A 10 -7.24 -6.28 21.83
C GLU A 10 -5.80 -6.79 22.02
N GLU A 11 -5.47 -7.94 21.43
CA GLU A 11 -4.11 -8.48 21.43
C GLU A 11 -3.14 -7.55 20.68
N ALA A 12 -3.50 -7.14 19.46
CA ALA A 12 -2.61 -6.32 18.62
C ALA A 12 -2.34 -4.94 19.23
N ARG A 13 -3.27 -4.37 20.01
CA ARG A 13 -3.09 -3.09 20.71
C ARG A 13 -2.00 -3.11 21.78
N GLN A 14 -1.67 -4.29 22.30
CA GLN A 14 -0.65 -4.44 23.34
C GLN A 14 0.76 -4.59 22.76
N TRP A 15 0.88 -4.70 21.44
CA TRP A 15 2.16 -4.88 20.77
C TRP A 15 2.85 -3.54 20.49
N PRO A 16 4.17 -3.55 20.26
CA PRO A 16 4.89 -2.39 19.73
C PRO A 16 4.32 -1.91 18.38
N ASP A 17 4.34 -0.60 18.15
CA ASP A 17 3.77 0.03 16.94
C ASP A 17 4.30 -0.56 15.63
N ASP A 18 5.60 -0.86 15.55
CA ASP A 18 6.25 -1.46 14.39
C ASP A 18 5.72 -2.86 14.07
N VAL A 19 5.41 -3.64 15.11
CA VAL A 19 4.84 -4.99 14.97
C VAL A 19 3.37 -4.92 14.50
N VAL A 20 2.62 -3.93 14.99
CA VAL A 20 1.22 -3.71 14.54
C VAL A 20 1.19 -3.28 13.07
N VAL A 21 2.10 -2.40 12.65
CA VAL A 21 2.23 -1.99 11.25
C VAL A 21 2.54 -3.20 10.37
N GLU A 22 3.47 -4.07 10.78
CA GLU A 22 3.79 -5.28 10.04
C GLU A 22 2.60 -6.25 9.95
N LEU A 23 1.81 -6.41 11.02
CA LEU A 23 0.60 -7.21 11.01
C LEU A 23 -0.40 -6.69 9.96
N VAL A 24 -0.64 -5.37 9.96
CA VAL A 24 -1.55 -4.72 9.01
C VAL A 24 -1.06 -4.92 7.57
N ASP A 25 0.25 -4.73 7.32
CA ASP A 25 0.84 -4.93 5.99
C ASP A 25 0.66 -6.38 5.51
N ARG A 26 0.88 -7.37 6.37
CA ARG A 26 0.69 -8.79 6.02
C ARG A 26 -0.77 -9.12 5.74
N LEU A 27 -1.71 -8.58 6.52
CA LEU A 27 -3.16 -8.78 6.29
C LEU A 27 -3.63 -8.09 5.01
N MET A 28 -3.17 -6.86 4.76
CA MET A 28 -3.42 -6.14 3.51
C MET A 28 -2.82 -6.90 2.33
N LEU A 29 -1.61 -7.43 2.45
CA LEU A 29 -1.00 -8.25 1.40
C LEU A 29 -1.77 -9.56 1.18
N ALA A 30 -2.23 -10.24 2.22
CA ALA A 30 -2.99 -11.47 2.05
C ALA A 30 -4.38 -11.25 1.41
N LYS A 31 -5.03 -10.12 1.72
CA LYS A 31 -6.41 -9.83 1.28
C LYS A 31 -6.48 -9.00 0.00
N HIS A 32 -5.56 -8.05 -0.15
CA HIS A 32 -5.52 -7.04 -1.22
C HIS A 32 -4.18 -7.04 -1.96
N GLY A 33 -3.16 -7.69 -1.42
CA GLY A 33 -1.98 -8.04 -2.16
C GLY A 33 -2.37 -9.07 -3.20
N VAL A 34 -2.80 -8.54 -4.34
CA VAL A 34 -2.35 -8.93 -5.65
C VAL A 34 -1.43 -10.18 -5.63
N SER A 35 -2.07 -11.35 -5.59
CA SER A 35 -1.84 -12.41 -6.57
C SER A 35 -2.54 -12.06 -7.89
N ASP A 36 -2.64 -10.76 -8.19
CA ASP A 36 -3.09 -10.23 -9.46
C ASP A 36 -1.99 -10.56 -10.47
N SER A 37 -2.33 -11.43 -11.41
CA SER A 37 -1.54 -11.63 -12.62
C SER A 37 -1.31 -10.32 -13.39
N ALA A 38 -2.07 -9.25 -13.09
CA ALA A 38 -1.90 -7.91 -13.65
C ALA A 38 -0.74 -7.09 -13.05
N LEU A 39 -0.30 -7.30 -11.78
CA LEU A 39 1.01 -6.76 -11.35
C LEU A 39 2.08 -7.79 -11.68
N SER A 40 2.37 -7.89 -12.97
CA SER A 40 3.52 -8.65 -13.47
C SER A 40 4.80 -8.26 -12.70
N PRO A 41 5.77 -9.18 -12.56
CA PRO A 41 7.09 -8.85 -12.02
C PRO A 41 7.72 -7.59 -12.66
N ALA A 42 7.40 -7.31 -13.93
CA ALA A 42 7.81 -6.11 -14.64
C ALA A 42 7.21 -4.82 -14.04
N TRP A 43 5.97 -4.87 -13.54
CA TRP A 43 5.37 -3.73 -12.86
C TRP A 43 6.03 -3.46 -11.50
N ARG A 44 6.35 -4.51 -10.72
CA ARG A 44 7.10 -4.35 -9.46
C ARG A 44 8.46 -3.70 -9.69
N SER A 45 9.20 -4.16 -10.71
CA SER A 45 10.47 -3.57 -11.12
C SER A 45 10.31 -2.10 -11.53
N THR A 46 9.24 -1.78 -12.26
CA THR A 46 8.94 -0.41 -12.69
C THR A 46 8.67 0.52 -11.52
N VAL A 47 7.87 0.08 -10.53
CA VAL A 47 7.59 0.87 -9.33
C VAL A 47 8.89 1.12 -8.54
N ALA A 48 9.68 0.08 -8.29
CA ALA A 48 10.95 0.22 -7.58
C ALA A 48 11.90 1.20 -8.28
N ARG A 49 12.04 1.09 -9.60
CA ARG A 49 12.85 2.01 -10.41
C ARG A 49 12.35 3.45 -10.30
N ARG A 50 11.05 3.70 -10.48
CA ARG A 50 10.48 5.05 -10.41
C ARG A 50 10.65 5.70 -9.04
N VAL A 51 10.52 4.92 -7.97
CA VAL A 51 10.78 5.42 -6.60
C VAL A 51 12.25 5.84 -6.45
N ASN A 52 13.19 5.05 -6.98
CA ASN A 52 14.61 5.39 -6.94
C ASN A 52 14.95 6.62 -7.80
N GLU A 53 14.33 6.77 -8.97
CA GLU A 53 14.49 7.96 -9.81
C GLU A 53 14.03 9.22 -9.07
N ILE A 54 12.90 9.15 -8.35
CA ILE A 54 12.42 10.28 -7.54
C ILE A 54 13.38 10.59 -6.38
N ARG A 55 13.81 9.56 -5.63
CA ARG A 55 14.71 9.73 -4.48
C ARG A 55 16.09 10.25 -4.87
N SER A 56 16.59 9.86 -6.04
CA SER A 56 17.88 10.33 -6.56
C SER A 56 17.79 11.68 -7.28
N GLY A 57 16.60 12.28 -7.39
CA GLY A 57 16.38 13.54 -8.08
C GLY A 57 16.41 13.44 -9.61
N GLN A 58 16.48 12.22 -10.16
CA GLN A 58 16.39 11.97 -11.61
C GLN A 58 14.97 12.19 -12.15
N ALA A 59 13.96 12.13 -11.29
CA ALA A 59 12.57 12.45 -11.61
C ALA A 59 11.93 13.27 -10.49
N GLN A 60 10.96 14.12 -10.84
CA GLN A 60 10.17 14.85 -9.86
C GLN A 60 8.83 14.13 -9.63
N GLY A 61 8.45 13.99 -8.36
CA GLY A 61 7.12 13.53 -8.00
C GLY A 61 6.06 14.54 -8.44
N ILE A 62 4.86 14.05 -8.77
CA ILE A 62 3.70 14.92 -8.98
C ILE A 62 3.00 15.09 -7.63
N PRO A 63 2.68 16.32 -7.21
CA PRO A 63 1.92 16.54 -5.98
C PRO A 63 0.57 15.80 -5.98
N GLY A 64 0.19 15.26 -4.82
CA GLY A 64 -0.96 14.37 -4.70
C GLY A 64 -2.27 15.05 -5.09
N GLU A 65 -2.44 16.32 -4.75
CA GLU A 65 -3.60 17.14 -5.07
C GLU A 65 -3.82 17.32 -6.57
N VAL A 66 -2.73 17.41 -7.35
CA VAL A 66 -2.77 17.49 -8.82
C VAL A 66 -3.28 16.17 -9.40
N VAL A 67 -2.79 15.04 -8.87
CA VAL A 67 -3.26 13.71 -9.26
C VAL A 67 -4.73 13.53 -8.91
N SER A 68 -5.13 13.88 -7.68
CA SER A 68 -6.52 13.78 -7.23
C SER A 68 -7.49 14.64 -8.05
N ALA A 69 -7.08 15.87 -8.43
CA ALA A 69 -7.88 16.73 -9.29
C ALA A 69 -8.14 16.09 -10.66
N ARG A 70 -7.10 15.51 -11.27
CA ARG A 70 -7.23 14.78 -12.55
C ARG A 70 -8.12 13.55 -12.43
N ILE A 71 -8.00 12.78 -11.35
CA ILE A 71 -8.86 11.62 -11.09
C ILE A 71 -10.33 12.08 -11.03
N ARG A 72 -10.65 13.14 -10.30
CA ARG A 72 -12.01 13.69 -10.24
C ARG A 72 -12.58 14.07 -11.61
N GLN A 73 -11.76 14.60 -12.52
CA GLN A 73 -12.21 14.88 -13.90
C GLN A 73 -12.55 13.62 -14.69
N ILE A 74 -11.88 12.50 -14.43
CA ILE A 74 -12.04 11.25 -15.17
C ILE A 74 -13.21 10.42 -14.61
N VAL A 75 -13.28 10.28 -13.28
CA VAL A 75 -14.21 9.34 -12.62
C VAL A 75 -15.27 10.02 -11.76
N GLY A 76 -15.12 11.31 -11.43
CA GLY A 76 -15.97 12.03 -10.49
C GLY A 76 -17.26 12.60 -11.09
N ARG A 77 -17.98 11.81 -11.90
CA ARG A 77 -19.36 12.12 -12.28
C ARG A 77 -20.27 12.14 -11.05
#